data_AF-A0A022QEZ6-F1
#
_entry.id   AF-A0A022QEZ6-F1
#
_cell.length_a   1.000
_cell.length_b   1.000
_cell.length_c   1.000
_cell.angle_alpha   90.00
_cell.angle_beta   90.00
_cell.angle_gamma   90.00
#
_symmetry.space_group_name_H-M   'P 1'
#
loop_
_entity.id
_entity.type
_entity.pdbx_description
1 polymer ?
#
loop_
_entity_poly.entity_id
_entity_poly.type
_entity_poly.pdbx_seq_one_letter_code
_entity_poly.pdbx_strand_id
1 'polypeptide(L)'
;MGGSSEVGCSSSNLWLAEDPSKRWGEIFFLLYTPFWLTLCLGIVVPYKLYENFTEWEYLVLGLVSALPAFILPMIFVGKVDSAKPLKDRYWVKANLWIILFSYVGNYFWTHYFFTVLGASYTFPSWKMNNVPHTTFLLTHVCFLFYHVASNMTLRRIQHSIAHLPEKTQWLFKSAWILAFSYFIAYLETVAISNVSNCFFSFIIHTINFPG
;
A
#
# COMPACT_ATOMS: atom_id res chain seq x y z
N MET A 1 -18.54 44.63 29.60
CA MET A 1 -18.59 44.27 28.17
C MET A 1 -17.33 43.46 27.88
N GLY A 2 -17.27 42.13 28.02
CA GLY A 2 -18.30 41.13 27.74
C GLY A 2 -18.17 40.65 26.29
N GLY A 3 -16.98 40.21 25.88
CA GLY A 3 -16.71 39.66 24.55
C GLY A 3 -16.10 38.27 24.70
N SER A 4 -16.94 37.28 24.99
CA SER A 4 -16.57 35.87 24.91
C SER A 4 -16.27 35.54 23.45
N SER A 5 -14.98 35.43 23.13
CA SER A 5 -14.53 34.80 21.89
C SER A 5 -15.01 33.36 21.89
N GLU A 6 -15.98 33.07 21.03
CA GLU A 6 -16.45 31.73 20.71
C GLU A 6 -15.24 30.89 20.28
N VAL A 7 -14.78 30.03 21.19
CA VAL A 7 -13.88 28.94 20.87
C VAL A 7 -14.70 27.98 20.02
N GLY A 8 -14.63 28.17 18.70
CA GLY A 8 -15.19 27.22 17.74
C GLY A 8 -14.64 25.84 18.06
N CYS A 9 -15.53 24.96 18.53
CA CYS A 9 -15.24 23.55 18.73
C CYS A 9 -14.92 22.96 17.35
N SER A 10 -13.64 23.01 16.97
CA SER A 10 -13.13 22.25 15.85
C SER A 10 -13.31 20.80 16.23
N SER A 11 -14.39 20.18 15.74
CA SER A 11 -14.59 18.74 15.73
C SER A 11 -13.31 18.10 15.20
N SER A 12 -12.45 17.64 16.11
CA SER A 12 -11.21 16.96 15.77
C SER A 12 -11.61 15.67 15.09
N ASN A 13 -11.44 15.60 13.76
CA ASN A 13 -11.76 14.39 13.01
C ASN A 13 -10.84 13.26 13.52
N LEU A 14 -11.41 12.33 14.29
CA LEU A 14 -10.68 11.24 14.97
C LEU A 14 -9.97 10.28 14.00
N TRP A 15 -10.29 10.36 12.72
CA TRP A 15 -9.83 9.47 11.65
C TRP A 15 -8.79 10.12 10.73
N LEU A 16 -8.78 11.44 10.64
CA LEU A 16 -7.97 12.18 9.66
C LEU A 16 -6.90 13.01 10.36
N ALA A 17 -5.81 13.32 9.65
CA ALA A 17 -4.80 14.22 10.20
C ALA A 17 -5.37 15.62 10.57
N GLU A 18 -4.82 16.20 11.64
CA GLU A 18 -5.05 17.60 12.01
C GLU A 18 -4.41 18.54 10.99
N ASP A 19 -3.22 18.17 10.49
CA ASP A 19 -2.54 18.90 9.43
C ASP A 19 -3.35 18.89 8.12
N PRO A 20 -3.78 20.06 7.60
CA PRO A 20 -4.65 20.12 6.43
C PRO A 20 -4.01 19.55 5.15
N SER A 21 -2.69 19.64 5.01
CA SER A 21 -1.93 19.01 3.90
C SER A 21 -1.98 17.49 3.97
N LYS A 22 -1.73 16.95 5.16
CA LYS A 22 -1.72 15.52 5.42
C LYS A 22 -3.11 14.93 5.25
N ARG A 23 -4.14 15.62 5.76
CA ARG A 23 -5.54 15.23 5.63
C ARG A 23 -5.98 15.15 4.17
N TRP A 24 -5.63 16.15 3.37
CA TRP A 24 -5.96 16.15 1.95
C TRP A 24 -5.31 14.96 1.22
N GLY A 25 -4.03 14.70 1.49
CA GLY A 25 -3.32 13.55 0.91
C GLY A 25 -3.92 12.21 1.33
N GLU A 26 -4.26 12.04 2.61
CA GLU A 26 -4.89 10.82 3.13
C GLU A 26 -6.23 10.54 2.47
N ILE A 27 -7.10 11.56 2.32
CA ILE A 27 -8.40 11.41 1.64
C ILE A 27 -8.19 11.03 0.18
N PHE A 28 -7.26 11.71 -0.51
CA PHE A 28 -6.95 11.42 -1.90
C PHE A 28 -6.51 9.95 -2.07
N PHE A 29 -5.54 9.49 -1.29
CA PHE A 29 -5.07 8.11 -1.37
C PHE A 29 -6.15 7.11 -0.96
N LEU A 30 -6.94 7.41 0.08
CA LEU A 30 -8.01 6.54 0.55
C LEU A 30 -9.10 6.33 -0.51
N LEU A 31 -9.37 7.30 -1.37
CA LEU A 31 -10.32 7.15 -2.48
C LEU A 31 -9.66 6.51 -3.71
N TYR A 32 -8.40 6.85 -3.97
CA TYR A 32 -7.67 6.41 -5.15
C TYR A 32 -7.27 4.93 -5.08
N THR A 33 -6.68 4.49 -3.98
CA THR A 33 -6.08 3.15 -3.90
C THR A 33 -7.09 2.01 -3.88
N PRO A 34 -8.28 2.10 -3.22
CA PRO A 34 -9.27 1.03 -3.27
C PRO A 34 -9.83 0.81 -4.68
N PHE A 35 -9.96 1.86 -5.49
CA PHE A 35 -10.40 1.72 -6.88
C PHE A 35 -9.48 0.77 -7.66
N TRP A 36 -8.16 0.98 -7.57
CA TRP A 36 -7.18 0.12 -8.23
C TRP A 36 -7.07 -1.28 -7.62
N LEU A 37 -7.16 -1.39 -6.30
CA LEU A 37 -7.18 -2.69 -5.62
C LEU A 37 -8.41 -3.51 -6.01
N THR A 38 -9.60 -2.90 -6.04
CA THR A 38 -10.83 -3.57 -6.48
C THR A 38 -10.77 -3.93 -7.96
N LEU A 39 -10.22 -3.07 -8.82
CA LEU A 39 -10.04 -3.39 -10.23
C LEU A 39 -9.08 -4.57 -10.42
N CYS A 40 -7.93 -4.57 -9.76
CA CYS A 40 -6.92 -5.62 -9.94
C CYS A 40 -7.35 -6.93 -9.26
N LEU A 41 -7.66 -6.89 -7.96
CA LEU A 41 -7.97 -8.08 -7.16
C LEU A 41 -9.43 -8.53 -7.28
N GLY A 42 -10.35 -7.60 -7.55
CA GLY A 42 -11.79 -7.89 -7.64
C GLY A 42 -12.30 -8.11 -9.07
N ILE A 43 -11.54 -7.71 -10.10
CA ILE A 43 -11.94 -7.92 -11.50
C ILE A 43 -10.86 -8.72 -12.25
N VAL A 44 -9.66 -8.16 -12.41
CA VAL A 44 -8.61 -8.78 -13.27
C VAL A 44 -8.26 -10.20 -12.81
N VAL A 45 -8.09 -10.40 -11.50
CA VAL A 45 -7.78 -11.70 -10.89
C VAL A 45 -8.92 -12.73 -11.02
N PRO A 46 -10.15 -12.49 -10.55
CA PRO A 46 -11.21 -13.49 -10.58
C PRO A 46 -11.69 -13.84 -11.99
N TYR A 47 -11.67 -12.86 -12.92
CA TYR A 47 -12.02 -13.10 -14.32
C TYR A 47 -10.85 -13.63 -15.15
N LYS A 48 -9.68 -13.85 -14.55
CA LYS A 48 -8.47 -14.36 -15.22
C LYS A 48 -8.06 -13.57 -16.46
N LEU A 49 -8.39 -12.27 -16.49
CA LEU A 49 -8.09 -11.41 -17.65
C LEU A 49 -6.58 -11.32 -17.91
N TYR A 50 -5.81 -11.47 -16.84
CA TYR A 50 -4.36 -11.49 -16.85
C TYR A 50 -3.77 -12.62 -17.73
N GLU A 51 -4.45 -13.74 -17.94
CA GLU A 51 -3.90 -14.86 -18.74
C GLU A 51 -3.63 -14.48 -20.20
N ASN A 52 -4.40 -13.51 -20.72
CA ASN A 52 -4.27 -13.03 -22.10
C ASN A 52 -3.35 -11.81 -22.22
N PHE A 53 -2.82 -11.30 -21.11
CA PHE A 53 -2.01 -10.08 -21.12
C PHE A 53 -0.60 -10.35 -21.61
N THR A 54 -0.15 -9.47 -22.49
CA THR A 54 1.22 -9.34 -22.96
C THR A 54 2.09 -8.58 -21.95
N GLU A 55 3.41 -8.63 -22.12
CA GLU A 55 4.38 -7.90 -21.27
C GLU A 55 4.06 -6.41 -21.15
N TRP A 56 3.64 -5.80 -22.27
CA TRP A 56 3.25 -4.39 -22.34
C TRP A 56 2.00 -4.12 -21.53
N GLU A 57 0.96 -4.96 -21.62
CA GLU A 57 -0.30 -4.74 -20.90
C GLU A 57 -0.10 -4.83 -19.39
N TYR A 58 0.73 -5.77 -18.93
CA TYR A 58 1.12 -5.84 -17.52
C TYR A 58 1.86 -4.59 -17.05
N LEU A 59 2.81 -4.07 -17.85
CA LEU A 59 3.52 -2.85 -17.46
C LEU A 59 2.58 -1.64 -17.48
N VAL A 60 1.76 -1.50 -18.50
CA VAL A 60 0.80 -0.41 -18.65
C VAL A 60 -0.19 -0.42 -17.48
N LEU A 61 -0.70 -1.58 -17.07
CA LEU A 61 -1.55 -1.71 -15.88
C LEU A 61 -0.84 -1.20 -14.62
N GLY A 62 0.43 -1.56 -14.42
CA GLY A 62 1.25 -1.05 -13.33
C GLY A 62 1.48 0.47 -13.41
N LEU A 63 1.79 0.99 -14.59
CA LEU A 63 2.06 2.41 -14.80
C LEU A 63 0.80 3.26 -14.62
N VAL A 64 -0.32 2.83 -15.18
CA VAL A 64 -1.61 3.54 -15.08
C VAL A 64 -2.15 3.48 -13.66
N SER A 65 -1.78 2.49 -12.84
CA SER A 65 -2.14 2.47 -11.42
C SER A 65 -1.17 3.29 -10.54
N ALA A 66 0.13 3.34 -10.86
CA ALA A 66 1.11 4.06 -10.05
C ALA A 66 1.24 5.56 -10.43
N LEU A 67 1.30 5.90 -11.71
CA LEU A 67 1.56 7.28 -12.18
C LEU A 67 0.48 8.29 -11.76
N PRO A 68 -0.83 7.98 -11.81
CA PRO A 68 -1.82 8.95 -11.39
C PRO A 68 -1.78 9.26 -9.89
N ALA A 69 -1.15 8.42 -9.06
CA ALA A 69 -0.87 8.75 -7.66
C ALA A 69 0.09 9.95 -7.51
N PHE A 70 0.85 10.28 -8.56
CA PHE A 70 1.70 11.47 -8.64
C PHE A 70 1.03 12.59 -9.45
N ILE A 71 0.43 12.24 -10.58
CA ILE A 71 -0.12 13.22 -11.53
C ILE A 71 -1.38 13.89 -10.96
N LEU A 72 -2.30 13.12 -10.38
CA LEU A 72 -3.55 13.68 -9.87
C LEU A 72 -3.33 14.67 -8.71
N PRO A 73 -2.41 14.41 -7.75
CA PRO A 73 -2.07 15.43 -6.75
C PRO A 73 -1.36 16.66 -7.28
N MET A 74 -0.73 16.58 -8.45
CA MET A 74 -0.17 17.76 -9.14
C MET A 74 -1.25 18.60 -9.83
N ILE A 75 -2.32 17.98 -10.34
CA ILE A 75 -3.42 18.68 -11.03
C ILE A 75 -4.42 19.24 -10.02
N PHE A 76 -4.82 18.42 -9.04
CA PHE A 76 -5.81 18.77 -8.02
C PHE A 76 -5.14 19.22 -6.72
N VAL A 77 -4.18 20.16 -6.80
CA VAL A 77 -3.47 20.62 -5.60
C VAL A 77 -4.46 21.16 -4.58
N GLY A 78 -4.48 20.59 -3.37
CA GLY A 78 -5.28 21.10 -2.27
C GLY A 78 -4.97 22.60 -2.06
N LYS A 79 -6.01 23.44 -1.88
CA LYS A 79 -5.86 24.90 -1.76
C LYS A 79 -4.81 25.33 -0.72
N VAL A 80 -4.62 24.53 0.33
CA VAL A 80 -3.66 24.74 1.42
C VAL A 80 -2.21 24.39 1.05
N ASP A 81 -2.02 23.52 0.05
CA ASP A 81 -0.71 23.08 -0.45
C ASP A 81 -0.25 23.83 -1.69
N SER A 82 -1.14 24.60 -2.33
CA SER A 82 -0.83 25.41 -3.52
C SER A 82 0.30 26.42 -3.26
N ALA A 83 0.33 27.01 -2.06
CA ALA A 83 1.36 27.97 -1.64
C ALA A 83 2.68 27.32 -1.18
N LYS A 84 2.73 25.98 -1.04
CA LYS A 84 3.92 25.28 -0.52
C LYS A 84 4.73 24.65 -1.65
N PRO A 85 6.09 24.66 -1.56
CA PRO A 85 6.94 23.97 -2.51
C PRO A 85 6.70 22.45 -2.45
N LEU A 86 6.87 21.76 -3.57
CA LEU A 86 6.56 20.32 -3.71
C LEU A 86 7.21 19.45 -2.63
N LYS A 87 8.45 19.75 -2.25
CA LYS A 87 9.19 19.03 -1.21
C LYS A 87 8.53 19.03 0.17
N ASP A 88 7.70 20.04 0.47
CA ASP A 88 7.05 20.19 1.79
C ASP A 88 5.63 19.61 1.79
N ARG A 89 5.12 19.18 0.63
CA ARG A 89 3.80 18.57 0.51
C ARG A 89 3.84 17.13 1.01
N TYR A 90 2.88 16.77 1.87
CA TYR A 90 2.82 15.44 2.47
C TYR A 90 2.73 14.32 1.43
N TRP A 91 1.91 14.50 0.38
CA TRP A 91 1.72 13.49 -0.66
C TRP A 91 3.01 13.15 -1.41
N VAL A 92 3.92 14.12 -1.59
CA VAL A 92 5.23 13.88 -2.22
C VAL A 92 6.09 13.00 -1.32
N LYS A 93 6.20 13.36 -0.03
CA LYS A 93 6.97 12.58 0.95
C LYS A 93 6.43 11.16 1.10
N ALA A 94 5.10 11.01 1.14
CA ALA A 94 4.45 9.71 1.26
C ALA A 94 4.75 8.83 0.04
N ASN A 95 4.53 9.33 -1.18
CA ASN A 95 4.83 8.56 -2.39
C ASN A 95 6.31 8.21 -2.51
N LEU A 96 7.22 9.16 -2.23
CA LEU A 96 8.67 8.89 -2.29
C LEU A 96 9.09 7.80 -1.31
N TRP A 97 8.58 7.86 -0.07
CA TRP A 97 8.82 6.83 0.94
C TRP A 97 8.32 5.46 0.47
N ILE A 98 7.10 5.40 -0.08
CA ILE A 98 6.51 4.14 -0.53
C ILE A 98 7.19 3.59 -1.78
N ILE A 99 7.65 4.43 -2.72
CA ILE A 99 8.49 3.98 -3.85
C ILE A 99 9.77 3.34 -3.34
N LEU A 100 10.47 4.01 -2.43
CA LEU A 100 11.72 3.48 -1.88
C LEU A 100 11.47 2.14 -1.16
N PHE A 101 10.43 2.08 -0.34
CA PHE A 101 10.06 0.88 0.39
C PHE A 101 9.63 -0.26 -0.55
N SER A 102 8.83 0.03 -1.58
CA SER A 102 8.46 -0.93 -2.62
C SER A 102 9.68 -1.44 -3.37
N TYR A 103 10.62 -0.56 -3.75
CA TYR A 103 11.84 -0.95 -4.42
C TYR A 103 12.69 -1.89 -3.56
N VAL A 104 12.95 -1.53 -2.30
CA VAL A 104 13.73 -2.36 -1.38
C VAL A 104 13.04 -3.71 -1.13
N GLY A 105 11.73 -3.71 -0.90
CA GLY A 105 10.95 -4.92 -0.68
C GLY A 105 10.97 -5.86 -1.90
N ASN A 106 10.72 -5.34 -3.10
CA ASN A 106 10.68 -6.15 -4.32
C ASN A 106 12.08 -6.51 -4.86
N TYR A 107 13.12 -5.74 -4.56
CA TYR A 107 14.46 -6.04 -5.06
C TYR A 107 15.22 -7.01 -4.15
N PHE A 108 15.15 -6.78 -2.83
CA PHE A 108 15.92 -7.56 -1.85
C PHE A 108 15.09 -8.66 -1.17
N TRP A 109 13.89 -8.34 -0.68
CA TRP A 109 13.14 -9.27 0.17
C TRP A 109 12.39 -10.34 -0.63
N THR A 110 11.66 -9.97 -1.67
CA THR A 110 10.89 -10.94 -2.47
C THR A 110 11.80 -11.95 -3.15
N HIS A 111 12.98 -11.53 -3.63
CA HIS A 111 13.98 -12.44 -4.18
C HIS A 111 14.37 -13.52 -3.16
N TYR A 112 14.65 -13.13 -1.91
CA TYR A 112 14.97 -14.08 -0.84
C TYR A 112 13.78 -15.02 -0.54
N PHE A 113 12.58 -14.46 -0.42
CA PHE A 113 11.36 -15.22 -0.15
C PHE A 113 11.08 -16.27 -1.24
N PHE A 114 11.20 -15.89 -2.51
CA PHE A 114 10.98 -16.80 -3.64
C PHE A 114 12.09 -17.84 -3.78
N THR A 115 13.35 -17.47 -3.48
CA THR A 115 14.46 -18.43 -3.45
C THR A 115 14.23 -19.49 -2.38
N VAL A 116 13.79 -19.10 -1.17
CA VAL A 116 13.51 -20.02 -0.07
C VAL A 116 12.31 -20.92 -0.37
N LEU A 117 11.28 -20.39 -1.01
CA LEU A 117 10.09 -21.15 -1.40
C LEU A 117 10.25 -21.96 -2.70
N GLY A 118 11.34 -21.76 -3.45
CA GLY A 118 11.54 -22.36 -4.76
C GLY A 118 10.52 -21.90 -5.82
N ALA A 119 9.93 -20.72 -5.64
CA ALA A 119 8.94 -20.15 -6.54
C ALA A 119 9.58 -19.20 -7.55
N SER A 120 9.05 -19.14 -8.77
CA SER A 120 9.47 -18.19 -9.80
C SER A 120 8.29 -17.67 -10.60
N TYR A 121 8.33 -16.39 -10.98
CA TYR A 121 7.29 -15.78 -11.78
C TYR A 121 7.32 -16.27 -13.23
N THR A 122 6.20 -16.83 -13.70
CA THR A 122 6.06 -17.44 -15.03
C THR A 122 5.42 -16.53 -16.07
N PHE A 123 4.76 -15.45 -15.65
CA PHE A 123 4.04 -14.57 -16.56
C PHE A 123 4.98 -13.69 -17.41
N PRO A 124 4.57 -13.35 -18.65
CA PRO A 124 5.36 -12.53 -19.56
C PRO A 124 5.50 -11.12 -18.97
N SER A 125 6.75 -10.71 -18.70
CA SER A 125 7.04 -9.40 -18.10
C SER A 125 8.52 -9.04 -18.22
N TRP A 126 8.81 -7.73 -18.23
CA TRP A 126 10.18 -7.27 -17.98
C TRP A 126 10.53 -7.51 -16.52
N LYS A 127 11.63 -8.22 -16.29
CA LYS A 127 12.09 -8.60 -14.96
C LYS A 127 13.37 -7.86 -14.60
N MET A 128 13.49 -7.48 -13.33
CA MET A 128 14.72 -6.99 -12.72
C MET A 128 15.00 -7.89 -11.52
N ASN A 129 16.20 -8.49 -11.47
CA ASN A 129 16.54 -9.50 -10.47
C ASN A 129 15.50 -10.64 -10.37
N ASN A 130 15.04 -11.14 -11.52
CA ASN A 130 13.96 -12.15 -11.64
C ASN A 130 12.57 -11.72 -11.12
N VAL A 131 12.39 -10.46 -10.72
CA VAL A 131 11.12 -9.90 -10.26
C VAL A 131 10.52 -8.98 -11.34
N PRO A 132 9.26 -9.19 -11.76
CA PRO A 132 8.58 -8.38 -12.77
C PRO A 132 8.42 -6.91 -12.36
N HIS A 133 8.70 -5.95 -13.25
CA HIS A 133 8.55 -4.50 -12.97
C HIS A 133 7.11 -4.13 -12.57
N THR A 134 6.12 -4.84 -13.09
CA THR A 134 4.71 -4.66 -12.73
C THR A 134 4.45 -4.86 -11.24
N THR A 135 5.16 -5.77 -10.56
CA THR A 135 4.97 -5.95 -9.11
C THR A 135 5.50 -4.76 -8.32
N PHE A 136 6.61 -4.13 -8.73
CA PHE A 136 7.10 -2.89 -8.12
C PHE A 136 6.04 -1.78 -8.20
N LEU A 137 5.41 -1.61 -9.36
CA LEU A 137 4.40 -0.57 -9.58
C LEU A 137 3.09 -0.88 -8.83
N LEU A 138 2.62 -2.13 -8.87
CA LEU A 138 1.38 -2.51 -8.20
C LEU A 138 1.52 -2.50 -6.67
N THR A 139 2.66 -2.97 -6.15
CA THR A 139 2.96 -2.92 -4.70
C THR A 139 3.04 -1.49 -4.19
N HIS A 140 3.50 -0.53 -5.00
CA HIS A 140 3.45 0.88 -4.62
C HIS A 140 2.02 1.33 -4.30
N VAL A 141 1.03 0.96 -5.12
CA VAL A 141 -0.39 1.29 -4.89
C VAL A 141 -0.95 0.56 -3.66
N CYS A 142 -0.62 -0.73 -3.49
CA CYS A 142 -1.00 -1.49 -2.30
C CYS A 142 -0.41 -0.88 -1.01
N PHE A 143 0.87 -0.55 -1.02
CA PHE A 143 1.56 0.01 0.14
C PHE A 143 1.09 1.42 0.48
N LEU A 144 0.69 2.23 -0.51
CA LEU A 144 0.00 3.50 -0.25
C LEU A 144 -1.31 3.28 0.51
N PHE A 145 -2.12 2.29 0.11
CA PHE A 145 -3.34 1.94 0.84
C PHE A 145 -3.04 1.50 2.27
N TYR A 146 -2.08 0.60 2.46
CA TYR A 146 -1.69 0.12 3.80
C TYR A 146 -1.16 1.25 4.68
N HIS A 147 -0.36 2.15 4.11
CA HIS A 147 0.15 3.33 4.82
C HIS A 147 -0.98 4.23 5.30
N VAL A 148 -1.97 4.51 4.46
CA VAL A 148 -3.10 5.38 4.84
C VAL A 148 -4.03 4.67 5.83
N ALA A 149 -4.41 3.42 5.56
CA ALA A 149 -5.27 2.62 6.43
C ALA A 149 -4.64 2.41 7.82
N SER A 150 -3.35 2.10 7.90
CA SER A 150 -2.63 1.96 9.17
C SER A 150 -2.56 3.28 9.93
N ASN A 151 -2.22 4.40 9.28
CA ASN A 151 -2.19 5.71 9.94
C ASN A 151 -3.57 6.15 10.46
N MET A 152 -4.64 5.90 9.71
CA MET A 152 -6.02 6.20 10.15
C MET A 152 -6.42 5.34 11.36
N THR A 153 -6.20 4.03 11.29
CA THR A 153 -6.59 3.10 12.37
C THR A 153 -5.74 3.30 13.63
N LEU A 154 -4.43 3.53 13.49
CA LEU A 154 -3.55 3.83 14.62
C LEU A 154 -3.94 5.13 15.33
N ARG A 155 -4.32 6.18 14.60
CA ARG A 155 -4.82 7.42 15.23
C ARG A 155 -6.11 7.19 15.99
N ARG A 156 -7.04 6.43 15.41
CA ARG A 156 -8.30 6.08 16.07
C ARG A 156 -8.04 5.33 17.37
N ILE A 157 -7.17 4.33 17.32
CA ILE A 157 -6.78 3.54 18.49
C ILE A 157 -6.10 4.43 19.53
N GLN A 158 -5.15 5.27 19.12
CA GLN A 158 -4.46 6.20 20.01
C GLN A 158 -5.44 7.12 20.75
N HIS A 159 -6.45 7.64 20.07
CA HIS A 159 -7.46 8.45 20.73
C HIS A 159 -8.34 7.63 21.68
N SER A 160 -8.71 6.40 21.31
CA SER A 160 -9.50 5.51 22.18
C SER A 160 -8.75 5.11 23.45
N ILE A 161 -7.43 4.93 23.38
CA ILE A 161 -6.59 4.51 24.51
C ILE A 161 -5.85 5.65 25.18
N ALA A 162 -6.13 6.91 24.81
CA ALA A 162 -5.40 8.09 25.31
C ALA A 162 -5.45 8.24 26.83
N HIS A 163 -6.49 7.70 27.47
CA HIS A 163 -6.68 7.71 28.92
C HIS A 163 -5.89 6.62 29.67
N LEU A 164 -5.28 5.66 28.96
CA LEU A 164 -4.56 4.53 29.54
C LEU A 164 -3.06 4.85 29.77
N PRO A 165 -2.37 4.10 30.66
CA PRO A 165 -0.93 4.24 30.87
C PRO A 165 -0.12 3.99 29.59
N GLU A 166 1.02 4.68 29.44
CA GLU A 166 1.85 4.66 28.23
C GLU A 166 2.27 3.24 27.80
N LYS A 167 2.63 2.36 28.75
CA LYS A 167 2.99 0.96 28.47
C LYS A 167 1.85 0.19 27.81
N THR A 168 0.63 0.39 28.31
CA THR A 168 -0.58 -0.21 27.77
C THR A 168 -0.89 0.36 26.39
N GLN A 169 -0.66 1.66 26.17
CA GLN A 169 -0.83 2.26 24.84
C GLN A 169 0.12 1.65 23.80
N TRP A 170 1.39 1.49 24.14
CA TRP A 170 2.37 0.82 23.28
C TRP A 170 1.99 -0.62 22.98
N LEU A 171 1.51 -1.37 23.99
CA LEU A 171 1.05 -2.74 23.78
C LEU A 171 -0.10 -2.81 22.78
N PHE A 172 -1.12 -1.96 22.92
CA PHE A 172 -2.25 -1.92 21.99
C PHE A 172 -1.84 -1.50 20.57
N LYS A 173 -0.95 -0.51 20.44
CA LYS A 173 -0.42 -0.09 19.13
C LYS A 173 0.35 -1.23 18.46
N SER A 174 1.26 -1.89 19.18
CA SER A 174 2.03 -3.01 18.67
C SER A 174 1.14 -4.21 18.31
N ALA A 175 0.18 -4.55 19.18
CA ALA A 175 -0.77 -5.63 18.94
C ALA A 175 -1.62 -5.34 17.68
N TRP A 176 -2.06 -4.11 17.48
CA TRP A 176 -2.78 -3.71 16.28
C TRP A 176 -1.92 -3.81 15.02
N ILE A 177 -0.68 -3.31 15.06
CA ILE A 177 0.24 -3.40 13.92
C ILE A 177 0.47 -4.87 13.55
N LEU A 178 0.69 -5.74 14.53
CA LEU A 178 0.85 -7.18 14.30
C LEU A 178 -0.41 -7.79 13.70
N ALA A 179 -1.58 -7.55 14.29
CA ALA A 179 -2.85 -8.07 13.80
C ALA A 179 -3.16 -7.58 12.37
N PHE A 180 -2.95 -6.29 12.09
CA PHE A 180 -3.18 -5.71 10.77
C PHE A 180 -2.19 -6.26 9.74
N SER A 181 -0.90 -6.36 10.09
CA SER A 181 0.11 -6.94 9.18
C SER A 181 -0.20 -8.40 8.83
N TYR A 182 -0.60 -9.20 9.82
CA TYR A 182 -0.99 -10.60 9.61
C TYR A 182 -2.25 -10.71 8.75
N PHE A 183 -3.25 -9.86 9.00
CA PHE A 183 -4.47 -9.82 8.21
C PHE A 183 -4.19 -9.47 6.73
N ILE A 184 -3.35 -8.47 6.47
CA ILE A 184 -2.94 -8.13 5.10
C ILE A 184 -2.17 -9.28 4.46
N ALA A 185 -1.20 -9.87 5.15
CA ALA A 185 -0.43 -11.01 4.64
C ALA A 185 -1.35 -12.22 4.31
N TYR A 186 -2.37 -12.46 5.14
CA TYR A 186 -3.38 -13.48 4.88
C TYR A 186 -4.18 -13.17 3.61
N LEU A 187 -4.67 -11.94 3.43
CA LEU A 187 -5.41 -11.54 2.24
C LEU A 187 -4.56 -11.65 0.96
N GLU A 188 -3.30 -11.23 1.01
CA GLU A 188 -2.38 -11.40 -0.11
C GLU A 188 -2.14 -12.89 -0.42
N THR A 189 -1.98 -13.72 0.61
CA THR A 189 -1.82 -15.18 0.44
C THR A 189 -3.05 -15.81 -0.21
N VAL A 190 -4.25 -15.42 0.20
CA VAL A 190 -5.52 -15.90 -0.40
C VAL A 190 -5.67 -15.41 -1.85
N ALA A 191 -5.29 -14.17 -2.13
CA ALA A 191 -5.31 -13.65 -3.49
C ALA A 191 -4.35 -14.44 -4.41
N ILE A 192 -3.15 -14.76 -3.92
CA ILE A 192 -2.14 -15.53 -4.65
C ILE A 192 -2.53 -17.01 -4.79
N SER A 193 -3.08 -17.63 -3.75
CA SER A 193 -3.43 -19.06 -3.79
C SER A 193 -4.47 -19.38 -4.86
N ASN A 194 -5.38 -18.43 -5.14
CA ASN A 194 -6.39 -18.55 -6.19
C ASN A 194 -5.81 -18.46 -7.61
N VAL A 195 -4.59 -17.93 -7.80
CA VAL A 195 -3.95 -17.71 -9.11
C VAL A 195 -2.58 -18.38 -9.26
N SER A 196 -2.14 -19.09 -8.23
CA SER A 196 -0.77 -19.60 -8.07
C SER A 196 -0.32 -20.49 -9.22
N ASN A 197 -1.20 -21.35 -9.73
CA ASN A 197 -0.89 -22.27 -10.84
C ASN A 197 -0.55 -21.57 -12.17
N CYS A 198 -0.91 -20.29 -12.35
CA CYS A 198 -0.64 -19.54 -13.58
C CYS A 198 0.55 -18.57 -13.42
N PHE A 199 0.69 -17.97 -12.24
CA PHE A 199 1.70 -16.93 -11.97
C PHE A 199 3.03 -17.46 -11.41
N PHE A 200 3.00 -18.62 -10.74
CA PHE A 200 4.16 -19.20 -10.09
C PHE A 200 4.42 -20.62 -10.55
N SER A 201 5.67 -20.91 -10.90
CA SER A 201 6.17 -22.28 -10.96
C SER A 201 6.95 -22.55 -9.68
N PHE A 202 6.57 -23.62 -8.98
CA PHE A 202 7.35 -24.16 -7.88
C PHE A 202 8.24 -25.27 -8.42
N ILE A 203 9.55 -25.07 -8.37
CA ILE A 203 10.50 -26.15 -8.57
C ILE A 203 10.61 -26.89 -7.24
N ILE A 204 9.78 -27.91 -7.04
CA ILE A 204 10.02 -28.86 -5.96
C ILE A 204 11.34 -29.55 -6.30
N HIS A 205 12.41 -29.18 -5.60
CA HIS A 205 13.57 -30.05 -5.52
C HIS A 205 13.09 -31.31 -4.79
N THR A 206 12.75 -32.34 -5.54
CA THR A 206 12.65 -33.69 -5.02
C THR A 206 14.00 -34.00 -4.39
N ILE A 207 14.03 -34.01 -3.06
CA ILE A 207 15.16 -34.55 -2.30
C ILE A 207 15.20 -36.02 -2.68
N ASN A 208 16.06 -36.37 -3.63
CA ASN A 208 16.40 -37.75 -3.92
C ASN A 208 17.02 -38.32 -2.65
N PHE A 209 16.25 -39.11 -1.91
CA PHE A 209 16.81 -39.94 -0.85
C PHE A 209 17.65 -41.03 -1.53
N PRO A 210 18.97 -41.12 -1.27
CA PRO A 210 19.74 -42.28 -1.70
C PRO A 210 19.20 -43.50 -0.93
N GLY A 211 18.79 -44.52 -1.70
CA GLY A 211 18.39 -45.83 -1.18
C GLY A 211 19.57 -46.70 -0.75
#